data_AF-A0A3R7R6G9-F1
#
_entry.id   AF-A0A3R7R6G9-F1
#
_cell.length_a   1.000
_cell.length_b   1.000
_cell.length_c   1.000
_cell.angle_alpha   90.00
_cell.angle_beta   90.00
_cell.angle_gamma   90.00
#
_symmetry.space_group_name_H-M   'P 1'
#
loop_
_entity.id
_entity.type
_entity.pdbx_description
1 polymer ?
#
loop_
_entity_poly.entity_id
_entity_poly.type
_entity_poly.pdbx_seq_one_letter_code
_entity_poly.pdbx_strand_id
1 'polypeptide(L)'
;MSSIPYNYHKYLDDVTKMRQRGAISSGEQIKSPSSAGSRGLAKLDQFTRDANQMMKGNITESATREYKNLDKKSIEQLREKYLPDWEYKDNSLQKRYKFEDYYETIKFLINTVKPQEELDHHADIAIFFDEVLVKVYTHRTNDVSDFDFKLALQMDMIAKEKHGAIEPSYGLDKLLK
;
A
#
# COMPACT_ATOMS: atom_id res chain seq x y z
N MET A 1 -31.77 1.70 26.59
CA MET A 1 -31.68 0.32 26.08
C MET A 1 -31.49 0.41 24.57
N SER A 2 -30.25 0.28 24.09
CA SER A 2 -29.92 0.44 22.66
C SER A 2 -29.91 -0.93 22.00
N SER A 3 -30.94 -1.24 21.21
CA SER A 3 -30.97 -2.41 20.34
C SER A 3 -30.05 -2.17 19.14
N ILE A 4 -28.97 -2.93 19.02
CA ILE A 4 -28.17 -3.00 17.80
C ILE A 4 -28.79 -4.07 16.90
N PRO A 5 -29.35 -3.75 15.72
CA PRO A 5 -29.77 -4.76 14.78
C PRO A 5 -28.61 -5.01 13.80
N TYR A 6 -27.72 -5.95 14.14
CA TYR A 6 -26.85 -6.56 13.13
C TYR A 6 -27.51 -7.85 12.65
N ASN A 7 -28.14 -7.79 11.47
CA ASN A 7 -28.75 -8.94 10.84
C ASN A 7 -27.66 -9.91 10.36
N TYR A 8 -27.41 -10.95 11.15
CA TYR A 8 -26.45 -12.02 10.89
C TYR A 8 -26.79 -12.88 9.65
N HIS A 9 -28.06 -12.94 9.23
CA HIS A 9 -28.47 -13.72 8.05
C HIS A 9 -27.88 -13.17 6.76
N LYS A 10 -27.85 -11.84 6.60
CA LYS A 10 -27.30 -11.23 5.37
C LYS A 10 -25.82 -11.53 5.19
N TYR A 11 -25.07 -11.54 6.29
CA TYR A 11 -23.66 -11.92 6.30
C TYR A 11 -23.46 -13.38 5.87
N LEU A 12 -24.26 -14.30 6.41
CA LEU A 12 -24.21 -15.72 6.04
C LEU A 12 -24.60 -15.96 4.59
N ASP A 13 -25.62 -15.26 4.08
CA ASP A 13 -26.05 -15.38 2.68
C ASP A 13 -24.96 -14.90 1.71
N ASP A 14 -24.31 -13.78 2.03
CA ASP A 14 -23.24 -13.21 1.21
C ASP A 14 -22.01 -14.13 1.21
N VAL A 15 -21.61 -14.67 2.37
CA VAL A 15 -20.49 -15.62 2.49
C VAL A 15 -20.79 -16.93 1.76
N THR A 16 -22.04 -17.42 1.83
CA THR A 16 -22.45 -18.67 1.16
C THR A 16 -22.47 -18.48 -0.36
N LYS A 17 -22.96 -17.34 -0.86
CA LYS A 17 -22.92 -16.99 -2.28
C LYS A 17 -21.50 -16.80 -2.81
N MET A 18 -20.58 -16.25 -2.00
CA MET A 18 -19.16 -16.13 -2.37
C MET A 18 -18.48 -17.50 -2.48
N ARG A 19 -18.77 -18.44 -1.56
CA ARG A 19 -18.22 -19.81 -1.63
C ARG A 19 -18.68 -20.61 -2.85
N GLN A 20 -19.83 -20.27 -3.42
CA GLN A 20 -20.38 -20.95 -4.60
C GLN A 20 -19.87 -20.41 -5.94
N ARG A 21 -19.25 -19.21 -5.97
CA ARG A 21 -18.88 -18.51 -7.21
C ARG A 21 -17.36 -18.39 -7.36
N GLY A 22 -16.67 -19.50 -7.63
CA GLY A 22 -15.24 -19.61 -8.00
C GLY A 22 -14.32 -18.38 -7.81
N ALA A 23 -13.54 -18.03 -8.83
CA ALA A 23 -12.62 -16.89 -8.77
C ALA A 23 -13.31 -15.60 -9.26
N ILE A 24 -13.46 -14.63 -8.36
CA ILE A 24 -14.02 -13.29 -8.66
C ILE A 24 -12.90 -12.41 -9.24
N SER A 25 -13.24 -11.55 -10.20
CA SER A 25 -12.29 -10.59 -10.78
C SER A 25 -12.02 -9.40 -9.84
N SER A 26 -10.85 -8.77 -9.94
CA SER A 26 -10.51 -7.58 -9.14
C SER A 26 -11.49 -6.44 -9.35
N GLY A 27 -12.03 -6.27 -10.57
CA GLY A 27 -13.06 -5.28 -10.87
C GLY A 27 -14.41 -5.54 -10.19
N GLU A 28 -14.81 -6.80 -10.03
CA GLU A 28 -16.02 -7.19 -9.29
C GLU A 28 -15.81 -7.14 -7.78
N GLN A 29 -14.59 -7.42 -7.32
CA GLN A 29 -14.20 -7.30 -5.92
C GLN A 29 -14.26 -5.84 -5.47
N ILE A 30 -13.76 -4.89 -6.27
CA ILE A 30 -13.83 -3.44 -5.98
C ILE A 30 -15.29 -2.95 -5.87
N LYS A 31 -16.21 -3.50 -6.67
CA LYS A 31 -17.64 -3.12 -6.67
C LYS A 31 -18.43 -3.73 -5.50
N SER A 32 -17.85 -4.66 -4.74
CA SER A 32 -18.53 -5.36 -3.65
C SER A 32 -18.27 -4.65 -2.31
N PRO A 33 -19.24 -3.95 -1.68
CA PRO A 33 -19.01 -3.17 -0.46
C PRO A 33 -18.89 -4.02 0.82
N SER A 34 -19.14 -5.32 0.73
CA SER A 34 -19.41 -6.20 1.86
C SER A 34 -18.17 -6.77 2.54
N SER A 35 -17.05 -6.92 1.82
CA SER A 35 -15.80 -7.41 2.41
C SER A 35 -14.88 -6.26 2.80
N ALA A 36 -14.03 -6.49 3.79
CA ALA A 36 -13.12 -5.45 4.23
C ALA A 36 -11.93 -5.28 3.28
N GLY A 37 -11.51 -6.33 2.59
CA GLY A 37 -10.51 -6.26 1.52
C GLY A 37 -10.99 -5.42 0.35
N SER A 38 -12.23 -5.59 -0.10
CA SER A 38 -12.78 -4.79 -1.19
C SER A 38 -12.90 -3.30 -0.87
N ARG A 39 -13.23 -2.96 0.38
CA ARG A 39 -13.24 -1.57 0.85
C ARG A 39 -11.84 -0.94 0.86
N GLY A 40 -10.80 -1.70 1.23
CA GLY A 40 -9.40 -1.25 1.14
C GLY A 40 -8.99 -1.00 -0.31
N LEU A 41 -9.31 -1.93 -1.21
CA LEU A 41 -9.05 -1.79 -2.66
C LEU A 41 -9.74 -0.57 -3.27
N ALA A 42 -11.01 -0.31 -2.92
CA ALA A 42 -11.74 0.85 -3.41
C ALA A 42 -11.14 2.17 -2.93
N LYS A 43 -10.65 2.22 -1.69
CA LYS A 43 -9.94 3.40 -1.15
C LYS A 43 -8.61 3.64 -1.86
N LEU A 44 -7.88 2.57 -2.18
CA LEU A 44 -6.64 2.66 -2.94
C LEU A 44 -6.90 3.16 -4.37
N ASP A 45 -7.89 2.58 -5.06
CA ASP A 45 -8.27 3.00 -6.41
C ASP A 45 -8.73 4.47 -6.45
N GLN A 46 -9.51 4.91 -5.46
CA GLN A 46 -9.87 6.33 -5.30
C GLN A 46 -8.63 7.21 -5.08
N PHE A 47 -7.73 6.80 -4.16
CA PHE A 47 -6.48 7.52 -3.89
C PHE A 47 -5.62 7.70 -5.14
N THR A 48 -5.51 6.67 -6.00
CA THR A 48 -4.74 6.76 -7.25
C THR A 48 -5.36 7.67 -8.32
N ARG A 49 -6.67 7.96 -8.24
CA ARG A 49 -7.41 8.75 -9.24
C ARG A 49 -7.58 10.21 -8.87
N ASP A 50 -7.37 10.56 -7.61
CA ASP A 50 -7.50 11.94 -7.15
C ASP A 50 -6.27 12.76 -7.57
N ALA A 51 -6.39 13.43 -8.72
CA ALA A 51 -5.31 14.09 -9.46
C ALA A 51 -4.61 15.28 -8.75
N ASN A 52 -4.92 15.58 -7.49
CA ASN A 52 -4.28 16.65 -6.72
C ASN A 52 -4.59 16.52 -5.23
N GLN A 53 -3.77 15.82 -4.44
CA GLN A 53 -3.64 16.10 -3.00
C GLN A 53 -2.22 15.83 -2.49
N MET A 54 -1.38 16.87 -2.50
CA MET A 54 -0.62 17.14 -1.28
C MET A 54 -1.67 17.35 -0.18
N MET A 55 -1.88 16.34 0.67
CA MET A 55 -3.03 16.27 1.57
C MET A 55 -3.03 17.41 2.60
N LYS A 56 -3.82 18.44 2.31
CA LYS A 56 -4.31 19.46 3.25
C LYS A 56 -5.72 19.13 3.78
N GLY A 57 -6.15 17.88 3.70
CA GLY A 57 -7.42 17.43 4.25
C GLY A 57 -7.19 16.74 5.59
N ASN A 58 -7.62 17.36 6.69
CA ASN A 58 -7.71 16.71 8.00
C ASN A 58 -8.45 15.39 7.86
N ILE A 59 -7.71 14.29 7.94
CA ILE A 59 -8.26 12.95 7.99
C ILE A 59 -9.03 12.89 9.30
N THR A 60 -10.36 12.93 9.25
CA THR A 60 -11.19 12.72 10.45
C THR A 60 -10.83 11.34 11.00
N GLU A 61 -10.14 11.32 12.14
CA GLU A 61 -9.85 10.12 12.93
C GLU A 61 -11.16 9.39 13.22
N SER A 62 -11.42 8.34 12.45
CA SER A 62 -12.47 7.39 12.78
C SER A 62 -11.93 6.45 13.86
N ALA A 63 -12.67 6.30 14.95
CA ALA A 63 -12.26 5.80 16.27
C ALA A 63 -11.73 4.35 16.36
N THR A 64 -11.40 3.67 15.25
CA THR A 64 -10.48 2.52 15.22
C THR A 64 -10.02 2.32 13.79
N ARG A 65 -8.74 2.61 13.49
CA ARG A 65 -8.13 2.24 12.22
C ARG A 65 -8.00 0.72 12.16
N GLU A 66 -8.76 0.09 11.26
CA GLU A 66 -8.75 -1.37 11.10
C GLU A 66 -7.73 -1.76 10.02
N TYR A 67 -6.63 -2.36 10.45
CA TYR A 67 -5.61 -2.91 9.55
C TYR A 67 -6.02 -4.31 9.12
N LYS A 68 -6.17 -4.52 7.82
CA LYS A 68 -6.53 -5.83 7.27
C LYS A 68 -5.62 -6.18 6.10
N ASN A 69 -5.05 -7.37 6.21
CA ASN A 69 -4.25 -7.93 5.14
C ASN A 69 -5.08 -8.14 3.90
N LEU A 70 -4.44 -7.89 2.77
CA LEU A 70 -4.93 -8.27 1.46
C LEU A 70 -4.52 -9.73 1.20
N ASP A 71 -5.31 -10.45 0.41
CA ASP A 71 -4.90 -11.77 -0.04
C ASP A 71 -3.79 -11.64 -1.10
N LYS A 72 -2.92 -12.65 -1.21
CA LYS A 72 -1.76 -12.64 -2.11
C LYS A 72 -2.11 -12.34 -3.57
N LYS A 73 -3.25 -12.84 -4.05
CA LYS A 73 -3.68 -12.58 -5.43
C LYS A 73 -4.03 -11.10 -5.61
N SER A 74 -4.76 -10.51 -4.67
CA SER A 74 -5.05 -9.07 -4.67
C SER A 74 -3.77 -8.22 -4.57
N ILE A 75 -2.82 -8.62 -3.72
CA ILE A 75 -1.53 -7.93 -3.59
C ILE A 75 -0.80 -7.89 -4.93
N GLU A 76 -0.61 -9.04 -5.58
CA GLU A 76 0.08 -9.11 -6.87
C GLU A 76 -0.63 -8.31 -7.96
N GLN A 77 -1.96 -8.41 -8.05
CA GLN A 77 -2.74 -7.66 -9.05
C GLN A 77 -2.63 -6.14 -8.85
N LEU A 78 -2.63 -5.66 -7.61
CA LEU A 78 -2.45 -4.24 -7.32
C LEU A 78 -1.01 -3.78 -7.55
N ARG A 79 -0.04 -4.61 -7.16
CA ARG A 79 1.38 -4.34 -7.37
C ARG A 79 1.67 -4.19 -8.85
N GLU A 80 1.28 -5.16 -9.68
CA GLU A 80 1.42 -5.08 -11.14
C GLU A 80 0.79 -3.82 -11.72
N LYS A 81 -0.38 -3.43 -11.22
CA LYS A 81 -1.14 -2.29 -11.76
C LYS A 81 -0.56 -0.93 -11.37
N TYR A 82 -0.16 -0.77 -10.11
CA TYR A 82 0.11 0.54 -9.52
C TYR A 82 1.58 0.73 -9.09
N LEU A 83 2.28 -0.37 -8.84
CA LEU A 83 3.64 -0.41 -8.32
C LEU A 83 4.48 -1.45 -9.10
N PRO A 84 4.55 -1.35 -10.44
CA PRO A 84 5.14 -2.41 -11.27
C PRO A 84 6.60 -2.70 -10.94
N ASP A 85 7.33 -1.69 -10.45
CA ASP A 85 8.75 -1.76 -10.06
C ASP A 85 8.96 -2.18 -8.60
N TRP A 86 7.89 -2.46 -7.86
CA TRP A 86 7.95 -3.03 -6.52
C TRP A 86 7.78 -4.53 -6.58
N GLU A 87 8.39 -5.23 -5.63
CA GLU A 87 8.25 -6.67 -5.43
C GLU A 87 7.40 -6.94 -4.20
N TYR A 88 6.52 -7.95 -4.26
CA TYR A 88 5.93 -8.54 -3.06
C TYR A 88 6.74 -9.78 -2.67
N LYS A 89 7.44 -9.71 -1.54
CA LYS A 89 8.21 -10.83 -1.00
C LYS A 89 8.30 -10.73 0.52
N ASP A 90 8.44 -11.87 1.18
CA ASP A 90 8.55 -11.96 2.64
C ASP A 90 7.44 -11.18 3.38
N ASN A 91 6.21 -11.30 2.88
CA ASN A 91 5.02 -10.61 3.39
C ASN A 91 5.16 -9.08 3.44
N SER A 92 5.83 -8.50 2.44
CA SER A 92 6.09 -7.06 2.38
C SER A 92 6.22 -6.57 0.94
N LEU A 93 5.92 -5.29 0.72
CA LEU A 93 6.27 -4.59 -0.52
C LEU A 93 7.70 -4.05 -0.39
N GLN A 94 8.54 -4.33 -1.37
CA GLN A 94 9.95 -3.92 -1.37
C GLN A 94 10.35 -3.25 -2.67
N LYS A 95 11.13 -2.18 -2.57
CA LYS A 95 11.75 -1.50 -3.71
C LYS A 95 13.09 -0.92 -3.33
N ARG A 96 14.00 -0.87 -4.30
CA ARG A 96 15.26 -0.14 -4.20
C ARG A 96 15.19 1.08 -5.12
N TYR A 97 15.50 2.24 -4.56
CA TYR A 97 15.68 3.48 -5.29
C TYR A 97 17.17 3.72 -5.51
N LYS A 98 17.54 4.21 -6.69
CA LYS A 98 18.87 4.72 -7.00
C LYS A 98 18.78 6.20 -7.31
N PHE A 99 19.70 6.98 -6.79
CA PHE A 99 19.81 8.41 -7.01
C PHE A 99 21.17 8.75 -7.63
N GLU A 100 21.34 10.00 -8.05
CA GLU A 100 22.60 10.47 -8.63
C GLU A 100 23.72 10.54 -7.59
N ASP A 101 23.38 10.91 -6.35
CA ASP A 101 24.34 11.03 -5.25
C ASP A 101 23.68 10.84 -3.87
N TYR A 102 24.51 10.96 -2.82
CA TYR A 102 24.07 10.89 -1.44
C TYR A 102 23.14 12.06 -1.04
N TYR A 103 23.29 13.22 -1.65
CA TYR A 103 22.48 14.39 -1.31
C TYR A 103 21.03 14.20 -1.76
N GLU A 104 20.80 13.69 -2.96
CA GLU A 104 19.45 13.33 -3.44
C GLU A 104 18.83 12.21 -2.62
N THR A 105 19.63 11.24 -2.17
CA THR A 105 19.20 10.21 -1.22
C THR A 105 18.65 10.82 0.07
N ILE A 106 19.38 11.76 0.69
CA ILE A 106 18.92 12.42 1.91
C ILE A 106 17.66 13.27 1.66
N LYS A 107 17.57 13.97 0.52
CA LYS A 107 16.37 14.75 0.17
C LYS A 107 15.14 13.85 0.02
N PHE A 108 15.28 12.70 -0.61
CA PHE A 108 14.22 11.70 -0.70
C PHE A 108 13.74 11.27 0.69
N LEU A 109 14.66 10.94 1.59
CA LEU A 109 14.32 10.54 2.96
C LEU A 109 13.55 11.63 3.70
N ILE A 110 14.06 12.86 3.70
CA ILE A 110 13.40 14.00 4.38
C ILE A 110 11.98 14.19 3.85
N ASN A 111 11.79 14.10 2.53
CA ASN A 111 10.49 14.31 1.91
C ASN A 111 9.50 13.17 2.15
N THR A 112 9.96 11.97 2.51
CA THR A 112 9.08 10.83 2.86
C THR A 112 8.69 10.82 4.34
N VAL A 113 9.35 11.57 5.23
CA VAL A 113 9.00 11.62 6.67
C VAL A 113 7.57 12.10 6.88
N LYS A 114 7.21 13.28 6.36
CA LYS A 114 5.89 13.87 6.61
C LYS A 114 4.72 12.99 6.11
N PRO A 115 4.75 12.42 4.89
CA PRO A 115 3.72 11.47 4.44
C PRO A 115 3.57 10.24 5.33
N GLN A 116 4.68 9.68 5.84
CA GLN A 116 4.64 8.54 6.77
C GLN A 116 3.97 8.90 8.10
N GLU A 117 4.29 10.06 8.66
CA GLU A 117 3.68 10.58 9.89
C GLU A 117 2.18 10.88 9.70
N GLU A 118 1.81 11.55 8.60
CA GLU A 118 0.39 11.83 8.28
C GLU A 118 -0.40 10.54 8.05
N LEU A 119 0.24 9.53 7.48
CA LEU A 119 -0.35 8.22 7.29
C LEU A 119 -0.32 7.38 8.57
N ASP A 120 0.41 7.75 9.63
CA ASP A 120 0.68 6.89 10.81
C ASP A 120 1.02 5.45 10.37
N HIS A 121 1.99 5.37 9.46
CA HIS A 121 2.45 4.13 8.85
C HIS A 121 3.87 4.33 8.31
N HIS A 122 4.81 3.51 8.75
CA HIS A 122 6.24 3.73 8.53
C HIS A 122 6.84 2.61 7.70
N ALA A 123 7.80 2.96 6.85
CA ALA A 123 8.61 2.01 6.12
C ALA A 123 9.88 1.64 6.90
N ASP A 124 10.34 0.40 6.71
CA ASP A 124 11.70 0.01 7.03
C ASP A 124 12.63 0.53 5.91
N ILE A 125 13.67 1.28 6.28
CA ILE A 125 14.55 1.96 5.33
C ILE A 125 16.02 1.61 5.61
N ALA A 126 16.76 1.23 4.57
CA ALA A 126 18.22 1.08 4.61
C ALA A 126 18.89 1.91 3.50
N ILE A 127 20.00 2.56 3.83
CA ILE A 127 20.71 3.51 2.95
C ILE A 127 22.07 2.94 2.58
N PHE A 128 22.39 2.96 1.29
CA PHE A 128 23.67 2.52 0.74
C PHE A 128 24.20 3.61 -0.20
N PHE A 129 24.81 4.66 0.38
CA PHE A 129 25.27 5.84 -0.36
C PHE A 129 24.15 6.44 -1.22
N ASP A 130 24.16 6.23 -2.53
CA ASP A 130 23.21 6.74 -3.51
C ASP A 130 21.99 5.83 -3.72
N GLU A 131 21.81 4.82 -2.86
CA GLU A 131 20.67 3.91 -2.89
C GLU A 131 19.87 3.91 -1.59
N VAL A 132 18.56 3.66 -1.74
CA VAL A 132 17.66 3.43 -0.61
C VAL A 132 16.86 2.16 -0.85
N LEU A 133 17.01 1.18 0.03
CA LEU A 133 16.12 0.03 0.11
C LEU A 133 14.95 0.37 1.02
N VAL A 134 13.75 0.18 0.51
CA VAL A 134 12.49 0.44 1.21
C VAL A 134 11.71 -0.87 1.30
N LYS A 135 11.25 -1.19 2.50
CA LYS A 135 10.35 -2.31 2.79
C LYS A 135 9.14 -1.77 3.56
N VAL A 136 7.95 -2.15 3.13
CA VAL A 136 6.69 -1.68 3.73
C VAL A 136 5.77 -2.88 3.97
N TYR A 137 5.34 -3.02 5.22
CA TYR A 137 4.36 -4.00 5.65
C TYR A 137 3.67 -3.53 6.93
N THR A 138 2.50 -4.09 7.22
CA THR A 138 1.76 -3.74 8.43
C THR A 138 2.17 -4.64 9.58
N HIS A 139 2.95 -4.12 10.54
CA HIS A 139 3.42 -4.88 11.72
C HIS A 139 2.31 -5.58 12.51
N ARG A 140 1.13 -4.95 12.63
CA ARG A 140 0.01 -5.51 13.41
C ARG A 140 -0.53 -6.81 12.82
N THR A 141 -0.38 -6.99 11.51
CA THR A 141 -0.96 -8.09 10.76
C THR A 141 0.10 -8.95 10.06
N ASN A 142 1.38 -8.58 10.18
CA ASN A 142 2.55 -9.28 9.62
C ASN A 142 2.47 -9.56 8.11
N ASP A 143 1.75 -8.71 7.37
CA ASP A 143 1.66 -8.77 5.91
C ASP A 143 1.19 -7.42 5.34
N VAL A 144 0.95 -7.38 4.04
CA VAL A 144 0.57 -6.18 3.27
C VAL A 144 -0.93 -5.87 3.41
N SER A 145 -1.23 -4.61 3.72
CA SER A 145 -2.55 -3.97 3.79
C SER A 145 -2.68 -2.83 2.77
N ASP A 146 -3.83 -2.15 2.75
CA ASP A 146 -4.04 -0.97 1.91
C ASP A 146 -3.14 0.23 2.30
N PHE A 147 -2.68 0.30 3.54
CA PHE A 147 -1.76 1.36 4.00
C PHE A 147 -0.36 1.21 3.41
N ASP A 148 0.10 -0.02 3.24
CA ASP A 148 1.40 -0.32 2.63
C ASP A 148 1.45 0.17 1.17
N PHE A 149 0.37 -0.07 0.42
CA PHE A 149 0.23 0.45 -0.95
C PHE A 149 0.17 1.97 -1.01
N LYS A 150 -0.55 2.63 -0.09
CA LYS A 150 -0.62 4.10 -0.04
C LYS A 150 0.77 4.70 0.22
N LEU A 151 1.50 4.15 1.18
CA LEU A 151 2.85 4.61 1.48
C LEU A 151 3.80 4.37 0.29
N ALA A 152 3.80 3.16 -0.26
CA ALA A 152 4.64 2.83 -1.41
C ALA A 152 4.38 3.75 -2.62
N LEU A 153 3.11 4.07 -2.90
CA LEU A 153 2.75 5.04 -3.94
C LEU A 153 3.27 6.44 -3.65
N GLN A 154 3.11 6.93 -2.42
CA GLN A 154 3.63 8.25 -2.04
C GLN A 154 5.16 8.32 -2.18
N MET A 155 5.87 7.28 -1.78
CA MET A 155 7.33 7.19 -1.93
C MET A 155 7.73 7.19 -3.41
N ASP A 156 7.01 6.45 -4.27
CA ASP A 156 7.25 6.46 -5.71
C ASP A 156 7.00 7.82 -6.37
N MET A 157 5.95 8.53 -5.95
CA MET A 157 5.67 9.89 -6.42
C MET A 157 6.79 10.85 -6.03
N ILE A 158 7.24 10.80 -4.77
CA ILE A 158 8.34 11.64 -4.28
C ILE A 158 9.63 11.35 -5.05
N ALA A 159 9.95 10.06 -5.25
CA ALA A 159 11.14 9.64 -6.00
C ALA A 159 11.12 10.14 -7.46
N LYS A 160 9.97 10.00 -8.16
CA LYS A 160 9.80 10.39 -9.57
C LYS A 160 9.79 11.90 -9.77
N GLU A 161 9.03 12.63 -8.95
CA GLU A 161 8.77 14.06 -9.19
C GLU A 161 9.87 14.98 -8.64
N LYS A 162 10.54 14.58 -7.54
CA LYS A 162 11.38 15.51 -6.76
C LYS A 162 12.86 15.15 -6.72
N HIS A 163 13.22 13.90 -7.04
CA HIS A 163 14.56 13.37 -6.78
C HIS A 163 15.19 12.62 -7.96
N GLY A 164 14.47 12.47 -9.07
CA GLY A 164 15.03 11.90 -10.30
C GLY A 164 15.56 10.48 -10.12
N ALA A 165 14.87 9.63 -9.35
CA ALA A 165 15.30 8.25 -9.14
C ALA A 165 15.55 7.54 -10.48
N ILE A 166 16.74 6.96 -10.64
CA ILE A 166 17.20 6.29 -11.85
C ILE A 166 17.04 4.77 -11.72
N GLU A 167 17.00 4.05 -12.84
CA GLU A 167 17.06 2.60 -12.82
C GLU A 167 18.49 2.15 -12.45
N PRO A 168 18.68 1.38 -11.35
CA PRO A 168 20.00 0.85 -11.01
C PRO A 168 20.48 -0.13 -12.10
N SER A 169 21.74 -0.01 -12.49
CA SER A 169 22.36 -0.84 -13.54
C SER A 169 22.74 -2.27 -13.09
N TYR A 170 22.55 -2.59 -11.81
CA TYR A 170 22.77 -3.92 -11.23
C TYR A 170 21.45 -4.49 -10.70
N GLY A 171 21.26 -5.80 -10.89
CA GLY A 171 20.06 -6.51 -10.47
C GLY A 171 19.83 -6.45 -8.95
N LEU A 172 18.57 -6.31 -8.56
CA LEU A 172 18.09 -6.25 -7.17
C LEU A 172 18.54 -7.47 -6.34
N ASP A 173 18.77 -8.61 -7.00
CA ASP A 173 19.22 -9.89 -6.43
C ASP A 173 20.65 -9.84 -5.88
N LYS A 174 21.53 -9.01 -6.45
CA LYS A 174 22.95 -8.97 -6.08
C LYS A 174 23.21 -8.28 -4.74
N LEU A 175 22.24 -7.51 -4.23
CA LEU A 175 22.37 -6.69 -3.02
C LEU A 175 21.52 -7.20 -1.84
N LEU A 176 20.91 -8.38 -1.99
CA LEU A 176 20.13 -9.06 -0.94
C LEU A 176 20.92 -10.23 -0.31
N LYS A 177 22.25 -10.22 -0.45
CA LYS A 177 23.15 -11.23 0.15
C LYS A 177 23.80 -10.72 1.42
#